data_AF-A0A8H5A3C1-F1
#
_entry.id   AF-A0A8H5A3C1-F1
#
_cell.length_a   1.000
_cell.length_b   1.000
_cell.length_c   1.000
_cell.angle_alpha   90.00
_cell.angle_beta   90.00
_cell.angle_gamma   90.00
#
_symmetry.space_group_name_H-M   'P 1'
#
loop_
_entity.id
_entity.type
_entity.pdbx_description
1 polymer ?
#
loop_
_entity_poly.entity_id
_entity_poly.type
_entity_poly.pdbx_seq_one_letter_code
_entity_poly.pdbx_strand_id
1 'polypeptide(L)'
;MSWKASERLMDTIRHYARFPATGVSLRQMVQFGEKPSVAEELPIRLAHRVQELDELPDGLNEMPSVIKVKDWYAQSFEEITQLPRPQLPSDIRNRLMKPSKAIGRNAFRLPAATPNPSIDEGEADGWGGLQNDNGKAKASARRYFAIVDDSSDWPADLHLYNQRFAQTLHHIKRRHDGVVTTMAQGILEYKRRRQRMQIDSTIQSFLDRFYMSRIGIRMLIGQHIALTDQSHHRDPTYVGIICTKTNVQDLNQEA
;
A
#
# COMPACT_ATOMS: atom_id res chain seq x y z
N MET A 1 -25.85 10.40 -5.52
CA MET A 1 -26.11 9.06 -4.94
C MET A 1 -24.88 8.67 -4.13
N SER A 2 -25.04 8.25 -2.87
CA SER A 2 -23.92 7.73 -2.08
C SER A 2 -23.53 6.36 -2.64
N TRP A 3 -22.26 6.15 -2.98
CA TRP A 3 -21.72 4.82 -3.29
C TRP A 3 -21.98 3.88 -2.10
N LYS A 4 -22.27 2.61 -2.36
CA LYS A 4 -22.46 1.58 -1.33
C LYS A 4 -21.82 0.28 -1.80
N ALA A 5 -21.06 -0.36 -0.91
CA ALA A 5 -20.43 -1.63 -1.20
C ALA A 5 -21.50 -2.73 -1.41
N SER A 6 -21.33 -3.53 -2.47
CA SER A 6 -22.13 -4.74 -2.65
C SER A 6 -21.68 -5.85 -1.69
N GLU A 7 -22.56 -6.79 -1.36
CA GLU A 7 -22.23 -7.92 -0.50
C GLU A 7 -21.07 -8.76 -1.07
N ARG A 8 -21.09 -8.99 -2.39
CA ARG A 8 -20.02 -9.70 -3.11
C ARG A 8 -18.67 -8.99 -3.01
N LEU A 9 -18.67 -7.65 -3.06
CA LEU A 9 -17.45 -6.85 -2.90
C LEU A 9 -16.89 -7.04 -1.49
N MET A 10 -17.75 -6.99 -0.46
CA MET A 10 -17.33 -7.18 0.93
C MET A 10 -16.76 -8.58 1.19
N ASP A 11 -17.34 -9.62 0.58
CA ASP A 11 -16.78 -10.98 0.68
C ASP A 11 -15.41 -11.10 -0.01
N THR A 12 -15.23 -10.42 -1.14
CA THR A 12 -13.94 -10.35 -1.82
C THR A 12 -12.91 -9.61 -0.97
N ILE A 13 -13.29 -8.50 -0.34
CA ILE A 13 -12.44 -7.75 0.59
C ILE A 13 -12.02 -8.65 1.77
N ARG A 14 -12.96 -9.36 2.40
CA ARG A 14 -12.66 -10.32 3.49
C ARG A 14 -11.73 -11.44 3.05
N HIS A 15 -11.83 -11.89 1.79
CA HIS A 15 -10.89 -12.86 1.24
C HIS A 15 -9.48 -12.27 1.13
N TYR A 16 -9.34 -11.05 0.60
CA TYR A 16 -8.06 -10.39 0.44
C TYR A 16 -7.37 -10.04 1.76
N ALA A 17 -8.17 -9.69 2.78
CA ALA A 17 -7.67 -9.36 4.11
C ALA A 17 -7.11 -10.56 4.90
N ARG A 18 -7.19 -11.78 4.36
CA ARG A 18 -6.52 -12.97 4.92
C ARG A 18 -5.06 -13.10 4.50
N PHE A 19 -4.65 -12.38 3.45
CA PHE A 19 -3.27 -12.46 2.96
C PHE A 19 -2.38 -11.50 3.77
N PRO A 20 -1.18 -11.93 4.19
CA PRO A 20 -0.26 -11.04 4.88
C PRO A 20 0.19 -9.92 3.92
N ALA A 21 0.22 -8.69 4.42
CA ALA A 21 0.82 -7.58 3.68
C ALA A 21 2.35 -7.71 3.74
N THR A 22 3.02 -7.34 2.65
CA THR A 22 4.47 -7.46 2.53
C THR A 22 5.14 -6.12 2.77
N GLY A 23 5.98 -6.03 3.80
CA GLY A 23 6.81 -4.85 4.04
C GLY A 23 7.78 -4.59 2.89
N VAL A 24 8.01 -3.32 2.56
CA VAL A 24 8.94 -2.89 1.51
C VAL A 24 9.92 -1.89 2.10
N SER A 25 11.22 -2.15 1.96
CA SER A 25 12.25 -1.21 2.42
C SER A 25 12.50 -0.09 1.41
N LEU A 26 12.99 1.06 1.85
CA LEU A 26 13.39 2.16 0.95
C LEU A 26 14.43 1.70 -0.08
N ARG A 27 15.38 0.85 0.33
CA ARG A 27 16.37 0.27 -0.58
C ARG A 27 15.71 -0.56 -1.69
N GLN A 28 14.71 -1.39 -1.33
CA GLN A 28 13.93 -2.13 -2.31
C GLN A 28 13.17 -1.17 -3.25
N MET A 29 12.52 -0.13 -2.71
CA MET A 29 11.81 0.85 -3.53
C MET A 29 12.69 1.58 -4.54
N VAL A 30 13.93 1.91 -4.17
CA VAL A 30 14.92 2.55 -5.05
C VAL A 30 15.44 1.57 -6.09
N GLN A 31 15.77 0.34 -5.69
CA GLN A 31 16.34 -0.67 -6.59
C GLN A 31 15.32 -1.25 -7.58
N PHE A 32 14.04 -1.30 -7.23
CA PHE A 32 12.94 -1.73 -8.10
C PHE A 32 12.21 -0.55 -8.75
N GLY A 33 12.78 0.65 -8.66
CA GLY A 33 12.21 1.93 -9.04
C GLY A 33 11.85 2.09 -10.52
N GLU A 34 11.69 1.02 -11.27
CA GLU A 34 11.18 1.06 -12.64
C GLU A 34 9.79 0.41 -12.77
N LYS A 35 9.45 -0.67 -12.05
CA LYS A 35 8.11 -1.32 -12.13
C LYS A 35 7.75 -2.09 -10.85
N PRO A 36 7.36 -1.43 -9.74
CA PRO A 36 6.92 -2.14 -8.55
C PRO A 36 5.58 -2.85 -8.80
N SER A 37 5.39 -4.08 -8.29
CA SER A 37 4.15 -4.88 -8.40
C SER A 37 3.03 -4.37 -7.48
N VAL A 38 2.82 -3.06 -7.50
CA VAL A 38 1.88 -2.30 -6.67
C VAL A 38 0.44 -2.78 -6.89
N ALA A 39 0.15 -3.33 -8.08
CA ALA A 39 -1.14 -3.90 -8.44
C ALA A 39 -1.57 -5.12 -7.60
N GLU A 40 -0.63 -5.90 -7.06
CA GLU A 40 -0.97 -7.09 -6.27
C GLU A 40 -1.01 -6.80 -4.76
N GLU A 41 -0.16 -5.88 -4.28
CA GLU A 41 -0.03 -5.57 -2.86
C GLU A 41 -1.06 -4.53 -2.39
N LEU A 42 -1.40 -3.52 -3.20
CA LEU A 42 -2.38 -2.50 -2.79
C LEU A 42 -3.76 -3.07 -2.44
N PRO A 43 -4.35 -4.01 -3.19
CA PRO A 43 -5.63 -4.62 -2.81
C PRO A 43 -5.61 -5.25 -1.42
N ILE A 44 -4.54 -5.98 -1.07
CA ILE A 44 -4.38 -6.60 0.26
C ILE A 44 -4.38 -5.52 1.34
N ARG A 45 -3.58 -4.47 1.13
CA ARG A 45 -3.45 -3.35 2.09
C ARG A 45 -4.75 -2.58 2.28
N LEU A 46 -5.47 -2.30 1.20
CA LEU A 46 -6.78 -1.66 1.24
C LEU A 46 -7.81 -2.56 1.95
N ALA A 47 -7.80 -3.87 1.69
CA ALA A 47 -8.70 -4.81 2.31
C ALA A 47 -8.53 -4.87 3.83
N HIS A 48 -7.29 -4.90 4.33
CA HIS A 48 -7.02 -4.78 5.76
C HIS A 48 -7.62 -3.51 6.37
N ARG A 49 -7.54 -2.36 5.67
CA ARG A 49 -8.12 -1.11 6.18
C ARG A 49 -9.64 -1.16 6.24
N VAL A 50 -10.30 -1.75 5.24
CA VAL A 50 -11.75 -1.91 5.28
C VAL A 50 -12.16 -2.80 6.46
N GLN A 51 -11.47 -3.93 6.65
CA GLN A 51 -11.76 -4.85 7.76
C GLN A 51 -11.52 -4.20 9.13
N GLU A 52 -10.37 -3.57 9.33
CA GLU A 52 -10.06 -2.91 10.62
C GLU A 52 -11.03 -1.78 10.94
N LEU A 53 -11.51 -1.02 9.95
CA LEU A 53 -12.52 0.02 10.14
C LEU A 53 -13.90 -0.56 10.49
N ASP A 54 -14.22 -1.77 10.00
CA ASP A 54 -15.47 -2.48 10.30
C ASP A 54 -15.47 -3.08 11.70
N GLU A 55 -14.30 -3.53 12.17
CA GLU A 55 -14.08 -4.14 13.49
C GLU A 55 -13.84 -3.13 14.62
N LEU A 56 -13.93 -1.82 14.35
CA LEU A 56 -13.71 -0.81 15.39
C LEU A 56 -14.67 -0.98 16.57
N PRO A 57 -14.15 -0.94 17.81
CA PRO A 57 -14.94 -1.24 18.99
C PRO A 57 -15.95 -0.13 19.30
N ASP A 58 -16.85 -0.44 20.24
CA ASP A 58 -17.69 0.56 20.89
C ASP A 58 -18.65 1.34 19.98
N GLY A 59 -18.93 0.83 18.78
CA GLY A 59 -19.77 1.52 17.80
C GLY A 59 -19.08 2.72 17.14
N LEU A 60 -17.75 2.83 17.24
CA LEU A 60 -16.97 3.83 16.50
C LEU A 60 -17.06 3.56 14.98
N ASN A 61 -17.14 2.29 14.57
CA ASN A 61 -17.41 1.88 13.19
C ASN A 61 -18.75 2.41 12.64
N GLU A 62 -19.71 2.74 13.50
CA GLU A 62 -21.02 3.29 13.11
C GLU A 62 -21.00 4.80 12.84
N MET A 63 -19.90 5.50 13.16
CA MET A 63 -19.85 6.95 12.99
C MET A 63 -19.90 7.32 11.51
N PRO A 64 -20.74 8.28 11.09
CA PRO A 64 -20.90 8.64 9.68
C PRO A 64 -19.59 8.94 8.97
N SER A 65 -18.67 9.63 9.65
CA SER A 65 -17.35 9.95 9.09
C SER A 65 -16.44 8.71 8.97
N VAL A 66 -16.54 7.75 9.88
CA VAL A 66 -15.78 6.48 9.82
C VAL A 66 -16.31 5.60 8.68
N ILE A 67 -17.64 5.49 8.54
CA ILE A 67 -18.29 4.79 7.43
C ILE A 67 -17.85 5.38 6.09
N LYS A 68 -17.84 6.71 5.98
CA LYS A 68 -17.39 7.40 4.75
C LYS A 68 -15.95 7.05 4.38
N VAL A 69 -15.05 6.97 5.36
CA VAL A 69 -13.65 6.56 5.12
C VAL A 69 -13.60 5.09 4.71
N LYS A 70 -14.36 4.21 5.37
CA LYS A 70 -14.47 2.79 4.99
C LYS A 70 -14.91 2.63 3.53
N ASP A 71 -15.93 3.38 3.12
CA ASP A 71 -16.43 3.39 1.74
C ASP A 71 -15.37 3.85 0.74
N TRP A 72 -14.55 4.86 1.09
CA TRP A 72 -13.43 5.28 0.25
C TRP A 72 -12.38 4.18 0.06
N TYR A 73 -12.09 3.39 1.09
CA TYR A 73 -11.18 2.25 0.98
C TYR A 73 -11.79 1.11 0.14
N ALA A 74 -13.06 0.79 0.36
CA ALA A 74 -13.75 -0.27 -0.37
C ALA A 74 -13.93 0.09 -1.86
N GLN A 75 -14.26 1.34 -2.18
CA GLN A 75 -14.33 1.83 -3.55
C GLN A 75 -12.96 1.77 -4.24
N SER A 76 -11.89 2.20 -3.56
CA SER A 76 -10.53 2.11 -4.12
C SER A 76 -10.09 0.66 -4.35
N PHE A 77 -10.49 -0.27 -3.48
CA PHE A 77 -10.25 -1.70 -3.66
C PHE A 77 -10.97 -2.24 -4.90
N GLU A 78 -12.24 -1.88 -5.07
CA GLU A 78 -13.05 -2.26 -6.23
C GLU A 78 -12.41 -1.77 -7.54
N GLU A 79 -12.03 -0.49 -7.59
CA GLU A 79 -11.44 0.12 -8.80
C GLU A 79 -10.10 -0.52 -9.21
N ILE A 80 -9.27 -0.93 -8.25
CA ILE A 80 -8.02 -1.63 -8.54
C ILE A 80 -8.28 -3.07 -9.01
N THR A 81 -9.19 -3.78 -8.35
CA THR A 81 -9.41 -5.21 -8.62
C THR A 81 -10.20 -5.46 -9.92
N GLN A 82 -11.05 -4.51 -10.32
CA GLN A 82 -11.79 -4.56 -11.58
C GLN A 82 -10.99 -4.07 -12.78
N LEU A 83 -9.77 -3.54 -12.58
CA LEU A 83 -8.95 -3.03 -13.68
C LEU A 83 -8.58 -4.18 -14.63
N PRO A 84 -8.90 -4.07 -15.94
CA PRO A 84 -8.71 -5.18 -16.88
C PRO A 84 -7.22 -5.49 -17.03
N ARG A 85 -6.85 -6.74 -16.72
CA ARG A 85 -5.46 -7.21 -16.85
C ARG A 85 -5.07 -7.32 -18.33
N PRO A 86 -3.81 -7.02 -18.69
CA PRO A 86 -3.35 -7.14 -20.06
C PRO A 86 -3.31 -8.61 -20.47
N GLN A 87 -3.77 -8.90 -21.70
CA GLN A 87 -3.69 -10.24 -22.28
C GLN A 87 -2.26 -10.47 -22.80
N LEU A 88 -1.37 -10.88 -21.91
CA LEU A 88 0.02 -11.11 -22.26
C LEU A 88 0.21 -12.50 -22.89
N PRO A 89 0.92 -12.62 -24.03
CA PRO A 89 1.40 -13.89 -24.55
C PRO A 89 2.18 -14.68 -23.48
N SER A 90 2.15 -16.02 -23.56
CA SER A 90 2.80 -16.91 -22.57
C SER A 90 4.27 -16.56 -22.33
N ASP A 91 4.97 -16.13 -23.37
CA ASP A 91 6.41 -15.89 -23.35
C ASP A 91 6.76 -14.62 -22.56
N ILE A 92 5.94 -13.58 -22.70
CA ILE A 92 6.08 -12.32 -21.98
C ILE A 92 5.68 -12.50 -20.51
N ARG A 93 4.61 -13.26 -20.24
CA ARG A 93 4.22 -13.64 -18.86
C ARG A 93 5.34 -14.41 -18.17
N ASN A 94 5.96 -15.36 -18.87
CA ASN A 94 7.08 -16.13 -18.35
C ASN A 94 8.33 -15.28 -18.10
N ARG A 95 8.57 -14.25 -18.94
CA ARG A 95 9.66 -13.29 -18.75
C ARG A 95 9.43 -12.37 -17.55
N LEU A 96 8.18 -11.95 -17.30
CA LEU A 96 7.81 -11.14 -16.14
C LEU A 96 7.95 -11.93 -14.82
N MET A 97 7.69 -13.25 -14.86
CA MET A 97 7.71 -14.12 -13.67
C MET A 97 9.09 -14.74 -13.36
N LYS A 98 10.05 -14.71 -14.29
CA LYS A 98 11.37 -15.32 -14.11
C LYS A 98 12.41 -14.24 -13.77
N PRO A 99 13.07 -14.29 -12.59
CA PRO A 99 14.19 -13.41 -12.31
C PRO A 99 15.31 -13.68 -13.32
N SER A 100 15.97 -12.63 -13.81
CA SER A 100 17.08 -12.76 -14.76
C SER A 100 18.14 -13.73 -14.22
N LYS A 101 18.43 -14.79 -14.98
CA LYS A 101 19.48 -15.77 -14.63
C LYS A 101 20.91 -15.20 -14.76
N ALA A 102 21.04 -13.95 -15.22
CA ALA A 102 22.30 -13.35 -15.63
C ALA A 102 23.19 -12.88 -14.47
N ILE A 103 22.68 -12.78 -13.24
CA ILE A 103 23.49 -12.37 -12.07
C ILE A 103 23.53 -13.56 -11.09
N GLY A 104 24.73 -13.96 -10.65
CA GLY A 104 24.96 -15.21 -9.93
C GLY A 104 24.01 -15.46 -8.75
N ARG A 105 23.76 -16.74 -8.45
CA ARG A 105 22.83 -17.28 -7.43
C ARG A 105 22.87 -16.62 -6.03
N ASN A 106 23.91 -15.86 -5.69
CA ASN A 106 24.08 -15.18 -4.39
C ASN A 106 23.75 -13.67 -4.39
N ALA A 107 23.56 -13.00 -5.52
CA ALA A 107 23.37 -11.54 -5.56
C ALA A 107 21.90 -11.07 -5.33
N PHE A 108 20.93 -11.99 -5.41
CA PHE A 108 19.50 -11.65 -5.53
C PHE A 108 18.68 -11.76 -4.24
N ARG A 109 19.31 -12.01 -3.09
CA ARG A 109 18.60 -11.89 -1.81
C ARG A 109 18.71 -10.45 -1.36
N LEU A 110 17.74 -9.62 -1.74
CA LEU A 110 17.58 -8.37 -1.03
C LEU A 110 17.28 -8.71 0.43
N PRO A 111 17.99 -8.07 1.38
CA PRO A 111 17.73 -8.30 2.79
C PRO A 111 16.26 -8.02 3.08
N ALA A 112 15.67 -8.84 3.95
CA ALA A 112 14.32 -8.60 4.45
C ALA A 112 14.27 -7.18 5.05
N ALA A 113 13.09 -6.55 5.00
CA ALA A 113 12.89 -5.28 5.69
C ALA A 113 13.29 -5.46 7.16
N THR A 114 14.23 -4.64 7.63
CA THR A 114 14.58 -4.61 9.05
C THR A 114 13.41 -3.99 9.82
N PRO A 115 12.97 -4.59 10.93
CA PRO A 115 11.96 -4.00 11.80
C PRO A 115 12.34 -2.59 12.23
N ASN A 116 11.36 -1.72 12.40
CA ASN A 116 11.60 -0.37 12.88
C ASN A 116 12.08 -0.43 14.35
N PRO A 117 13.29 0.05 14.69
CA PRO A 117 13.84 -0.03 16.05
C PRO A 117 13.06 0.79 17.09
N SER A 118 12.13 1.65 16.66
CA SER A 118 11.26 2.43 17.55
C SER A 118 9.96 1.73 17.93
N ILE A 119 9.76 0.48 17.51
CA ILE A 119 8.56 -0.32 17.81
C ILE A 119 8.97 -1.44 18.79
N ASP A 120 8.30 -1.55 19.92
CA ASP A 120 8.60 -2.59 20.92
C ASP A 120 8.28 -4.00 20.38
N GLU A 121 9.05 -5.03 20.79
CA GLU A 121 8.81 -6.43 20.41
C GLU A 121 7.43 -6.89 20.90
N GLY A 122 6.41 -6.79 20.04
CA GLY A 122 5.01 -7.13 20.34
C GLY A 122 4.01 -6.09 19.87
N GLU A 123 4.45 -4.85 19.60
CA GLU A 123 3.66 -3.87 18.88
C GLU A 123 3.68 -4.25 17.40
N ALA A 124 2.59 -4.86 16.94
CA ALA A 124 2.46 -5.30 15.56
C ALA A 124 2.83 -4.17 14.61
N ASP A 125 3.71 -4.45 13.64
CA ASP A 125 3.82 -3.66 12.41
C ASP A 125 2.39 -3.29 11.99
N GLY A 126 2.12 -2.03 11.60
CA GLY A 126 0.78 -1.52 11.25
C GLY A 126 0.03 -2.28 10.13
N TRP A 127 0.61 -3.41 9.72
CA TRP A 127 0.16 -4.49 8.89
C TRP A 127 0.02 -5.76 9.76
N GLY A 128 -1.11 -5.89 10.47
CA GLY A 128 -1.47 -7.01 11.36
C GLY A 128 -0.58 -8.25 11.22
N GLY A 129 0.46 -8.32 12.06
CA GLY A 129 1.33 -9.47 12.14
C GLY A 129 0.59 -10.64 12.76
N LEU A 130 0.07 -11.54 11.93
CA LEU A 130 -0.14 -12.93 12.36
C LEU A 130 1.24 -13.55 12.56
N GLN A 131 1.75 -13.44 13.78
CA GLN A 131 2.90 -14.19 14.25
C GLN A 131 2.50 -15.67 14.24
N ASN A 132 3.10 -16.45 13.34
CA ASN A 132 2.94 -17.90 13.35
C ASN A 132 3.86 -18.42 14.46
N ASP A 133 3.27 -18.96 15.53
CA ASP A 133 3.92 -19.50 16.74
C ASP A 133 4.68 -20.81 16.46
N ASN A 134 5.52 -20.82 15.44
CA ASN A 134 6.43 -21.90 15.18
C ASN A 134 7.61 -21.36 14.41
N GLY A 135 8.80 -21.37 15.02
CA GLY A 135 10.08 -20.84 14.54
C GLY A 135 10.65 -21.47 13.25
N LYS A 136 9.79 -21.70 12.26
CA LYS A 136 10.12 -22.09 10.90
C LYS A 136 9.42 -21.13 9.97
N ALA A 137 10.10 -20.02 9.66
CA ALA A 137 9.73 -19.16 8.54
C ALA A 137 9.68 -20.02 7.27
N LYS A 138 8.48 -20.47 6.89
CA LYS A 138 8.26 -21.07 5.57
C LYS A 138 8.52 -19.96 4.57
N ALA A 139 9.69 -20.04 3.95
CA ALA A 139 10.14 -19.23 2.85
C ALA A 139 9.17 -19.37 1.66
N SER A 140 8.07 -18.63 1.72
CA SER A 140 7.25 -18.29 0.57
C SER A 140 6.73 -16.87 0.76
N ALA A 141 7.63 -15.94 1.11
CA ALA A 141 7.41 -14.55 0.79
C ALA A 141 7.27 -14.50 -0.74
N ARG A 142 6.03 -14.35 -1.22
CA ARG A 142 5.75 -14.14 -2.64
C ARG A 142 6.69 -13.04 -3.10
N ARG A 143 7.55 -13.36 -4.08
CA ARG A 143 8.53 -12.43 -4.63
C ARG A 143 7.78 -11.46 -5.53
N TYR A 144 7.20 -10.43 -4.91
CA TYR A 144 6.54 -9.32 -5.57
C TYR A 144 7.51 -8.49 -6.41
N PHE A 145 8.82 -8.61 -6.15
CA PHE A 145 9.84 -7.87 -6.86
C PHE A 145 10.69 -8.78 -7.75
N ALA A 146 10.64 -8.55 -9.06
CA ALA A 146 11.51 -9.18 -10.05
C ALA A 146 12.33 -8.09 -10.75
N ILE A 147 13.65 -8.27 -10.81
CA ILE A 147 14.48 -7.51 -11.76
C ILE A 147 14.22 -8.12 -13.12
N VAL A 148 13.46 -7.40 -13.94
CA VAL A 148 13.17 -7.80 -15.31
C VAL A 148 14.17 -7.08 -16.20
N ASP A 149 14.85 -7.82 -17.06
CA ASP A 149 15.82 -7.26 -17.99
C ASP A 149 15.14 -6.26 -18.93
N ASP A 150 15.53 -4.98 -18.83
CA ASP A 150 14.97 -3.84 -19.58
C ASP A 150 15.57 -3.69 -20.99
N SER A 151 16.39 -4.68 -21.41
CA SER A 151 17.01 -4.76 -22.74
C SER A 151 16.04 -4.96 -23.92
N SER A 152 14.72 -4.94 -23.72
CA SER A 152 13.75 -5.10 -24.82
C SER A 152 12.50 -4.26 -24.63
N ASP A 153 12.00 -3.70 -25.74
CA ASP A 153 10.72 -3.01 -25.81
C ASP A 153 9.58 -3.88 -25.29
N TRP A 154 8.91 -3.39 -24.24
CA TRP A 154 7.72 -4.03 -23.69
C TRP A 154 6.52 -3.79 -24.62
N PRO A 155 5.56 -4.73 -24.71
CA PRO A 155 4.38 -4.56 -25.55
C PRO A 155 3.60 -3.28 -25.22
N ALA A 156 3.05 -2.63 -26.25
CA ALA A 156 2.19 -1.44 -26.10
C ALA A 156 1.03 -1.68 -25.12
N ASP A 157 0.47 -2.90 -25.10
CA ASP A 157 -0.61 -3.29 -24.17
C ASP A 157 -0.20 -3.19 -22.70
N LEU A 158 1.06 -3.48 -22.37
CA LEU A 158 1.57 -3.37 -21.00
C LEU A 158 1.77 -1.90 -20.60
N HIS A 159 2.28 -1.09 -21.54
CA HIS A 159 2.41 0.35 -21.32
C HIS A 159 1.03 1.01 -21.11
N LEU A 160 0.04 0.64 -21.94
CA LEU A 160 -1.33 1.11 -21.83
C LEU A 160 -1.98 0.69 -20.51
N TYR A 161 -1.76 -0.55 -20.07
CA TYR A 161 -2.20 -1.02 -18.75
C TYR A 161 -1.58 -0.20 -17.62
N ASN A 162 -0.26 0.02 -17.65
CA ASN A 162 0.43 0.82 -16.64
C ASN A 162 -0.08 2.26 -16.60
N GLN A 163 -0.35 2.87 -17.76
CA GLN A 163 -0.90 4.22 -17.84
C GLN A 163 -2.32 4.29 -17.24
N ARG A 164 -3.19 3.33 -17.58
CA ARG A 164 -4.54 3.24 -16.98
C ARG A 164 -4.47 3.00 -15.47
N PHE A 165 -3.58 2.12 -15.04
CA PHE A 165 -3.37 1.83 -13.63
C PHE A 165 -2.88 3.08 -12.88
N ALA A 166 -1.90 3.82 -13.42
CA ALA A 166 -1.45 5.09 -12.85
C ALA A 166 -2.56 6.14 -12.77
N GLN A 167 -3.42 6.26 -13.79
CA GLN A 167 -4.59 7.14 -13.75
C GLN A 167 -5.56 6.74 -12.63
N THR A 168 -5.87 5.45 -12.49
CA THR A 168 -6.68 4.95 -11.37
C THR A 168 -6.05 5.28 -10.02
N LEU A 169 -4.73 5.12 -9.89
CA LEU A 169 -4.01 5.48 -8.67
C LEU A 169 -4.05 6.99 -8.37
N HIS A 170 -4.03 7.86 -9.39
CA HIS A 170 -4.23 9.30 -9.19
C HIS A 170 -5.61 9.62 -8.60
N HIS A 171 -6.66 8.98 -9.10
CA HIS A 171 -8.02 9.15 -8.58
C HIS A 171 -8.12 8.67 -7.13
N ILE A 172 -7.53 7.50 -6.83
CA ILE A 172 -7.48 6.94 -5.47
C ILE A 172 -6.72 7.88 -4.53
N LYS A 173 -5.56 8.40 -4.94
CA LYS A 173 -4.79 9.36 -4.14
C LYS A 173 -5.64 10.56 -3.74
N ARG A 174 -6.31 11.19 -4.71
CA ARG A 174 -7.18 12.36 -4.49
C ARG A 174 -8.36 12.05 -3.57
N ARG A 175 -9.05 10.91 -3.78
CA ARG A 175 -10.16 10.47 -2.92
C ARG A 175 -9.72 10.35 -1.46
N HIS A 176 -8.50 9.89 -1.23
CA HIS A 176 -7.98 9.62 0.10
C HIS A 176 -7.37 10.84 0.81
N ASP A 177 -7.30 12.01 0.18
CA ASP A 177 -6.66 13.22 0.74
C ASP A 177 -7.34 13.67 2.04
N GLY A 178 -8.67 13.65 2.07
CA GLY A 178 -9.47 14.00 3.26
C GLY A 178 -9.56 12.92 4.35
N VAL A 179 -8.86 11.79 4.24
CA VAL A 179 -9.02 10.67 5.22
C VAL A 179 -8.66 11.08 6.65
N VAL A 180 -7.56 11.83 6.85
CA VAL A 180 -7.14 12.22 8.22
C VAL A 180 -8.17 13.13 8.88
N THR A 181 -8.59 14.18 8.16
CA THR A 181 -9.57 15.14 8.67
C THR A 181 -10.95 14.49 8.88
N THR A 182 -11.34 13.57 7.99
CA THR A 182 -12.60 12.83 8.12
C THR A 182 -12.57 11.82 9.28
N MET A 183 -11.47 11.08 9.46
CA MET A 183 -11.32 10.19 10.62
C MET A 183 -11.31 10.98 11.94
N ALA A 184 -10.63 12.14 11.99
CA ALA A 184 -10.66 13.02 13.14
C ALA A 184 -12.10 13.47 13.48
N GLN A 185 -12.89 13.81 12.46
CA GLN A 185 -14.31 14.12 12.64
C GLN A 185 -15.10 12.91 13.18
N GLY A 186 -14.83 11.69 12.71
CA GLY A 186 -15.47 10.47 13.23
C GLY A 186 -15.18 10.22 14.70
N ILE A 187 -13.95 10.52 15.15
CA ILE A 187 -13.59 10.47 16.57
C ILE A 187 -14.36 11.52 17.36
N LEU A 188 -14.52 12.74 16.83
CA LEU A 188 -15.30 13.79 17.48
C LEU A 188 -16.78 13.43 17.60
N GLU A 189 -17.36 12.84 16.55
CA GLU A 189 -18.73 12.30 16.56
C GLU A 189 -18.90 11.24 17.66
N TYR A 190 -17.95 10.31 17.76
CA TYR A 190 -17.93 9.28 18.80
C TYR A 190 -17.85 9.86 20.21
N LYS A 191 -16.93 10.81 20.45
CA LYS A 191 -16.77 11.49 21.75
C LYS A 191 -18.06 12.18 22.18
N ARG A 192 -18.76 12.85 21.25
CA ARG A 192 -20.06 13.50 21.53
C ARG A 192 -21.14 12.48 21.87
N ARG A 193 -21.25 11.38 21.12
CA ARG A 193 -22.26 10.34 21.33
C ARG A 193 -22.09 9.61 22.67
N ARG A 194 -20.84 9.35 23.08
CA ARG A 194 -20.50 8.67 24.33
C ARG A 194 -20.33 9.62 25.53
N GLN A 195 -20.38 10.93 25.33
CA GLN A 195 -20.09 11.96 26.34
C GLN A 195 -18.74 11.74 27.07
N ARG A 196 -17.72 11.26 26.35
CA ARG A 196 -16.37 10.99 26.87
C ARG A 196 -15.36 11.93 26.24
N MET A 197 -14.53 12.56 27.07
CA MET A 197 -13.47 13.47 26.61
C MET A 197 -12.19 12.72 26.19
N GLN A 198 -11.92 11.58 26.83
CA GLN A 198 -10.75 10.74 26.57
C GLN A 198 -11.10 9.53 25.70
N ILE A 199 -10.12 9.12 24.90
CA ILE A 199 -10.17 7.94 24.04
C ILE A 199 -9.40 6.83 24.77
N ASP A 200 -9.88 5.60 24.67
CA ASP A 200 -9.19 4.42 25.22
C ASP A 200 -7.88 4.13 24.47
N SER A 201 -6.93 3.46 25.14
CA SER A 201 -5.65 3.06 24.55
C SER A 201 -5.83 2.20 23.31
N THR A 202 -6.88 1.36 23.27
CA THR A 202 -7.23 0.50 22.13
C THR A 202 -7.46 1.28 20.83
N ILE A 203 -8.19 2.40 20.91
CA ILE A 203 -8.47 3.25 19.75
C ILE A 203 -7.20 4.02 19.35
N GLN A 204 -6.36 4.44 20.31
CA GLN A 204 -5.08 5.08 19.98
C GLN A 204 -4.16 4.14 19.20
N SER A 205 -3.94 2.92 19.72
CA SER A 205 -3.15 1.91 19.01
C SER A 205 -3.74 1.55 17.64
N PHE A 206 -5.08 1.61 17.49
CA PHE A 206 -5.69 1.50 16.16
C PHE A 206 -5.32 2.68 15.25
N LEU A 207 -5.44 3.92 15.72
CA LEU A 207 -5.17 5.11 14.90
C LEU A 207 -3.72 5.16 14.44
N ASP A 208 -2.78 4.77 15.30
CA ASP A 208 -1.37 4.69 14.96
C ASP A 208 -1.14 3.66 13.83
N ARG A 209 -1.66 2.43 13.99
CA ARG A 209 -1.59 1.41 12.93
C ARG A 209 -2.29 1.84 11.64
N PHE A 210 -3.45 2.51 11.76
CA PHE A 210 -4.22 3.03 10.64
C PHE A 210 -3.44 4.08 9.85
N TYR A 211 -2.83 5.05 10.52
CA TYR A 211 -2.06 6.12 9.87
C TYR A 211 -0.72 5.62 9.33
N MET A 212 -0.03 4.70 10.02
CA MET A 212 1.18 4.06 9.49
C MET A 212 0.90 3.29 8.19
N SER A 213 -0.19 2.51 8.15
CA SER A 213 -0.60 1.81 6.95
C SER A 213 -0.98 2.76 5.81
N ARG A 214 -1.72 3.84 6.12
CA ARG A 214 -2.10 4.87 5.15
C ARG A 214 -0.88 5.56 4.55
N ILE A 215 0.15 5.86 5.35
CA ILE A 215 1.43 6.38 4.86
C ILE A 215 2.06 5.37 3.89
N GLY A 216 2.10 4.09 4.25
CA GLY A 216 2.59 3.03 3.37
C GLY A 216 1.84 2.92 2.03
N ILE A 217 0.50 3.00 2.05
CA ILE A 217 -0.32 3.00 0.82
C ILE A 217 0.00 4.23 -0.05
N ARG A 218 0.09 5.41 0.56
CA ARG A 218 0.48 6.64 -0.14
C ARG A 218 1.87 6.57 -0.74
N MET A 219 2.81 5.96 -0.02
CA MET A 219 4.19 5.78 -0.46
C MET A 219 4.24 4.91 -1.72
N LEU A 220 3.52 3.78 -1.73
CA LEU A 220 3.44 2.89 -2.90
C LEU A 220 2.75 3.56 -4.10
N ILE A 221 1.63 4.24 -3.85
CA ILE A 221 0.88 4.97 -4.89
C ILE A 221 1.71 6.10 -5.49
N GLY A 222 2.31 6.93 -4.64
CA GLY A 222 3.13 8.08 -5.03
C GLY A 222 4.36 7.65 -5.83
N GLN A 223 5.03 6.59 -5.38
CA GLN A 223 6.16 6.02 -6.11
C GLN A 223 5.75 5.53 -7.50
N HIS A 224 4.66 4.76 -7.62
CA HIS A 224 4.22 4.24 -8.91
C HIS A 224 3.85 5.36 -9.90
N ILE A 225 3.13 6.37 -9.41
CA ILE A 225 2.75 7.55 -10.21
C ILE A 225 4.01 8.28 -10.71
N ALA A 226 4.93 8.62 -9.82
CA ALA A 226 6.13 9.39 -10.16
C ALA A 226 7.06 8.66 -11.14
N LEU A 227 7.07 7.33 -11.09
CA LEU A 227 7.86 6.52 -12.01
C LEU A 227 7.21 6.35 -13.40
N THR A 228 5.89 6.37 -13.45
CA THR A 228 5.12 6.19 -14.70
C THR A 228 4.95 7.50 -15.46
N ASP A 229 4.83 8.62 -14.74
CA ASP A 229 4.70 9.95 -15.34
C ASP A 229 6.08 10.45 -15.83
N GLN A 230 6.33 10.29 -17.13
CA GLN A 230 7.59 10.68 -17.79
C GLN A 230 7.80 12.21 -17.87
N SER A 231 6.85 13.00 -17.38
CA SER A 231 6.82 14.46 -17.55
C SER A 231 7.67 15.25 -16.55
N HIS A 232 8.16 14.62 -15.48
CA HIS A 232 9.00 15.31 -14.50
C HIS A 232 10.46 15.24 -14.96
N HIS A 233 11.08 16.41 -15.12
CA HIS A 233 12.52 16.55 -15.27
C HIS A 233 13.20 15.77 -14.14
N ARG A 234 13.71 14.58 -14.46
CA ARG A 234 14.27 13.68 -13.46
C ARG A 234 15.59 14.27 -12.99
N ASP A 235 15.55 14.96 -11.87
CA ASP A 235 16.76 15.16 -11.07
C ASP A 235 17.38 13.77 -10.85
N PRO A 236 18.65 13.56 -11.27
CA PRO A 236 19.30 12.26 -11.14
C PRO A 236 19.45 11.79 -9.69
N THR A 237 19.22 12.66 -8.71
CA THR A 237 19.20 12.32 -7.29
C THR A 237 17.87 11.71 -6.83
N TYR A 238 16.82 11.73 -7.65
CA TYR A 238 15.51 11.19 -7.31
C TYR A 238 15.17 9.88 -8.04
N VAL A 239 14.59 8.94 -7.29
CA VAL A 239 13.95 7.74 -7.83
C VAL A 239 12.49 7.74 -7.40
N GLY A 240 11.60 8.15 -8.30
CA GLY A 240 10.19 8.41 -7.99
C GLY A 240 10.08 9.57 -7.02
N ILE A 241 9.57 9.31 -5.81
CA ILE A 241 9.43 10.32 -4.74
C ILE A 241 10.56 10.24 -3.69
N ILE A 242 11.59 9.43 -3.91
CA ILE A 242 12.70 9.24 -2.97
C ILE A 242 13.94 9.98 -3.45
N CYS A 243 14.43 10.93 -2.65
CA CYS A 243 15.72 11.57 -2.86
C CYS A 243 16.86 10.73 -2.26
N THR A 244 17.76 10.25 -3.11
CA THR A 244 18.93 9.43 -2.74
C THR A 244 20.07 10.23 -2.13
N LYS A 245 20.05 11.57 -2.29
CA LYS A 245 21.07 12.49 -1.77
C LYS A 245 20.45 13.58 -0.89
N THR A 246 19.51 13.19 -0.04
CA THR A 246 18.83 14.12 0.87
C THR A 246 19.84 14.78 1.81
N ASN A 247 19.92 16.11 1.78
CA ASN A 247 20.68 16.88 2.75
C ASN A 247 19.76 17.30 3.91
N VAL A 248 20.05 16.79 5.11
CA VAL A 248 19.26 17.07 6.31
C VAL A 248 19.38 18.54 6.74
N GLN A 249 20.52 19.18 6.48
CA GLN A 249 20.71 20.59 6.81
C GLN A 249 19.80 21.49 5.98
N ASP A 250 19.74 21.25 4.67
CA ASP A 250 18.92 22.04 3.75
C ASP A 250 17.43 21.87 4.09
N LEU A 251 16.99 20.64 4.36
CA LEU A 251 15.62 20.36 4.82
C LEU A 251 15.26 21.09 6.11
N ASN A 252 16.20 21.20 7.05
CA ASN A 252 15.96 21.89 8.31
C ASN A 252 15.89 23.42 8.13
N GLN A 253 16.52 23.97 7.09
CA GLN A 253 16.43 25.40 6.77
C GLN A 253 15.15 25.75 6.03
N GLU A 254 14.54 24.79 5.32
CA GLU A 254 13.29 24.97 4.58
C GLU A 254 12.02 24.76 5.44
N ALA A 255 12.11 24.02 6.55
CA ALA A 255 10.99 23.64 7.42
C ALA A 255 10.56 24.77 8.38
#